data_AF-A0A2E7Y446-F1
#
_entry.id   AF-A0A2E7Y446-F1
#
_cell.length_a   1.000
_cell.length_b   1.000
_cell.length_c   1.000
_cell.angle_alpha   90.00
_cell.angle_beta   90.00
_cell.angle_gamma   90.00
#
_symmetry.space_group_name_H-M   'P 1'
#
loop_
_entity.id
_entity.type
_entity.pdbx_description
1 polymer ?
#
loop_
_entity_poly.entity_id
_entity_poly.type
_entity_poly.pdbx_seq_one_letter_code
_entity_poly.pdbx_strand_id
1 'polypeptide(L)'
;MVPVRFVSAVLLTVVGSAAGAPDGSQADPQDIQSCEIRFLEPPDERGAVVSWLWESGLVFYDFDSSVSSTNRTRVRNAMNTMEAAAGVHFIPRTTESSYLHIGAFGGNWSYVGQIGGGQDLSIYNWGEHFIICHELIHAMGRYHQHSRTDRNTYITVNWGNIQSDCQSQYDLANGSSNFGEYDFDSLMHYGQWDCSTGGPTMTCMPGYEGWQNSMGQRTHLSVGDIETVEVMYPFLLPDTTVMYANLGSTELQAGETTSLFSVIKNIGDGAGIGLNMRMRISPDPEVTTDDLLFFAEYEGYIHADDFYYLNTTVTIPEGIADGTWYLGLSATVADDTNTDNDLLVVEIQVGDLEPCSGDINGDGVVNVDDILATIGAWGPCDGCPEDTDGDGVVGVDDVLAVLSAWGPC
;
A
#
# COMPACT_ATOMS: atom_id res chain seq x y z
N MET A 1 9.51 -17.26 -12.20
CA MET A 1 10.68 -17.18 -11.29
C MET A 1 11.09 -15.72 -11.26
N VAL A 2 10.51 -14.96 -10.34
CA VAL A 2 10.99 -13.63 -9.97
C VAL A 2 12.10 -13.86 -8.92
N PRO A 3 13.26 -13.21 -9.02
CA PRO A 3 14.27 -13.31 -7.97
C PRO A 3 13.80 -12.49 -6.76
N VAL A 4 13.50 -13.18 -5.65
CA VAL A 4 13.28 -12.51 -4.36
C VAL A 4 14.56 -11.76 -3.98
N ARG A 5 14.49 -10.43 -3.97
CA ARG A 5 15.57 -9.58 -3.47
C ARG A 5 15.47 -9.55 -1.95
N PHE A 6 16.33 -10.29 -1.27
CA PHE A 6 16.45 -10.21 0.19
C PHE A 6 17.16 -8.90 0.55
N VAL A 7 16.40 -7.90 0.97
CA VAL A 7 16.93 -6.71 1.66
C VAL A 7 17.18 -7.07 3.12
N SER A 8 18.36 -6.76 3.64
CA SER A 8 18.68 -7.02 5.05
C SER A 8 17.92 -6.05 5.96
N ALA A 9 16.85 -6.52 6.60
CA ALA A 9 16.17 -5.76 7.64
C ALA A 9 17.12 -5.51 8.84
N VAL A 10 17.10 -4.29 9.36
CA VAL A 10 17.89 -3.88 10.53
C VAL A 10 16.94 -3.76 11.73
N LEU A 11 16.96 -4.78 12.59
CA LEU A 11 16.17 -4.79 13.82
C LEU A 11 16.69 -3.72 14.80
N LEU A 12 15.86 -2.74 15.14
CA LEU A 12 16.19 -1.68 16.11
C LEU A 12 15.30 -1.75 17.36
N THR A 13 15.46 -2.78 18.19
CA THR A 13 14.68 -2.94 19.42
C THR A 13 15.20 -2.05 20.55
N VAL A 14 14.49 -0.95 20.86
CA VAL A 14 14.76 -0.14 22.07
C VAL A 14 13.99 -0.72 23.25
N VAL A 15 14.63 -1.61 24.03
CA VAL A 15 14.05 -2.16 25.27
C VAL A 15 14.30 -1.19 26.44
N GLY A 16 13.43 -0.20 26.60
CA GLY A 16 13.52 0.81 27.67
C GLY A 16 12.53 0.59 28.82
N SER A 17 12.93 -0.14 29.87
CA SER A 17 12.15 -0.24 31.11
C SER A 17 12.46 0.92 32.07
N ALA A 18 11.82 2.07 31.84
CA ALA A 18 11.95 3.26 32.70
C ALA A 18 11.23 3.12 34.06
N ALA A 19 11.69 2.18 34.90
CA ALA A 19 11.34 2.12 36.32
C ALA A 19 12.19 3.12 37.10
N GLY A 20 11.67 4.34 37.29
CA GLY A 20 12.42 5.45 37.91
C GLY A 20 12.88 5.15 39.35
N ALA A 21 14.18 5.33 39.60
CA ALA A 21 14.73 5.29 40.95
C ALA A 21 14.27 6.51 41.79
N PRO A 22 14.00 6.37 43.11
CA PRO A 22 13.31 7.42 43.86
C PRO A 22 14.17 8.62 44.31
N ASP A 23 15.47 8.67 43.97
CA ASP A 23 16.44 9.60 44.61
C ASP A 23 17.01 10.70 43.72
N GLY A 24 16.66 10.74 42.43
CA GLY A 24 17.10 11.80 41.51
C GLY A 24 18.57 11.73 41.08
N SER A 25 19.24 10.59 41.30
CA SER A 25 20.49 10.27 40.60
C SER A 25 20.26 10.18 39.09
N GLN A 26 21.16 10.78 38.30
CA GLN A 26 21.14 10.58 36.84
C GLN A 26 21.69 9.18 36.52
N ALA A 27 21.05 8.49 35.57
CA ALA A 27 21.50 7.19 35.09
C ALA A 27 22.94 7.28 34.56
N ASP A 28 23.75 6.26 34.87
CA ASP A 28 25.14 6.18 34.41
C ASP A 28 25.16 5.98 32.88
N PRO A 29 25.93 6.77 32.11
CA PRO A 29 26.11 6.52 30.68
C PRO A 29 26.66 5.11 30.32
N GLN A 30 27.13 4.33 31.31
CA GLN A 30 27.56 2.94 31.13
C GLN A 30 26.46 1.89 31.35
N ASP A 31 25.24 2.27 31.78
CA ASP A 31 24.08 1.35 31.87
C ASP A 31 23.40 1.08 30.50
N ILE A 32 23.91 1.67 29.41
CA ILE A 32 23.54 1.27 28.05
C ILE A 32 24.20 -0.09 27.76
N GLN A 33 23.48 -1.18 28.08
CA GLN A 33 23.82 -2.49 27.55
C GLN A 33 23.88 -2.41 26.01
N SER A 34 24.89 -3.05 25.44
CA SER A 34 25.21 -2.99 24.01
C SER A 34 23.98 -3.28 23.14
N CYS A 35 23.60 -2.32 22.32
CA CYS A 35 22.68 -2.56 21.21
C CYS A 35 23.40 -3.47 20.21
N GLU A 36 23.13 -4.77 20.27
CA GLU A 36 23.62 -5.72 19.27
C GLU A 36 22.87 -5.49 17.96
N ILE A 37 23.57 -4.92 16.97
CA ILE A 37 23.10 -4.89 15.59
C ILE A 37 23.12 -6.35 15.09
N ARG A 38 21.98 -7.02 15.22
CA ARG A 38 21.80 -8.39 14.78
C ARG A 38 21.54 -8.36 13.27
N PHE A 39 22.61 -8.46 12.49
CA PHE A 39 22.48 -8.73 11.06
C PHE A 39 21.77 -10.07 10.89
N LEU A 40 20.58 -10.05 10.29
CA LEU A 40 19.92 -11.24 9.78
C LEU A 40 20.66 -11.70 8.51
N GLU A 41 21.90 -12.18 8.66
CA GLU A 41 22.55 -12.98 7.61
C GLU A 41 21.69 -14.23 7.40
N PRO A 42 21.18 -14.50 6.18
CA PRO A 42 20.22 -15.56 5.95
C PRO A 42 20.89 -16.94 6.03
N PRO A 43 20.64 -17.76 7.08
CA PRO A 43 21.43 -18.95 7.31
C PRO A 43 20.52 -20.19 7.21
N ASP A 44 20.22 -20.60 5.98
CA ASP A 44 19.51 -21.84 5.60
C ASP A 44 18.24 -22.15 6.41
N GLU A 45 17.07 -21.74 5.90
CA GLU A 45 15.73 -22.30 6.12
C GLU A 45 15.49 -23.23 7.38
N ARG A 46 14.79 -22.79 8.46
CA ARG A 46 14.59 -23.55 9.76
C ARG A 46 13.19 -23.51 10.55
N GLY A 47 12.00 -23.96 10.07
CA GLY A 47 10.61 -23.78 10.62
C GLY A 47 9.43 -23.54 9.60
N ALA A 48 8.40 -24.40 9.55
CA ALA A 48 7.62 -24.71 8.33
C ALA A 48 6.73 -23.60 7.68
N VAL A 49 7.12 -23.15 6.47
CA VAL A 49 6.49 -22.08 5.65
C VAL A 49 6.30 -22.48 4.18
N VAL A 50 5.22 -22.00 3.57
CA VAL A 50 4.92 -22.15 2.13
C VAL A 50 5.52 -21.04 1.26
N SER A 51 5.69 -21.30 -0.04
CA SER A 51 6.22 -20.31 -1.00
C SER A 51 5.17 -19.43 -1.67
N TRP A 52 3.87 -19.65 -1.40
CA TRP A 52 2.75 -18.84 -1.88
C TRP A 52 2.30 -17.87 -0.78
N LEU A 53 3.13 -16.84 -0.58
CA LEU A 53 2.90 -15.72 0.33
C LEU A 53 2.02 -14.65 -0.34
N TRP A 54 1.43 -13.78 0.47
CA TRP A 54 0.64 -12.64 -0.02
C TRP A 54 1.53 -11.57 -0.66
N GLU A 55 1.18 -11.14 -1.87
CA GLU A 55 1.97 -10.19 -2.65
C GLU A 55 2.14 -8.85 -1.92
N SER A 56 3.40 -8.40 -1.79
CA SER A 56 3.79 -7.21 -1.01
C SER A 56 3.27 -7.16 0.43
N GLY A 57 2.93 -8.30 1.04
CA GLY A 57 2.34 -8.36 2.38
C GLY A 57 0.89 -7.88 2.47
N LEU A 58 0.20 -7.65 1.34
CA LEU A 58 -1.18 -7.17 1.34
C LEU A 58 -2.17 -8.32 1.47
N VAL A 59 -2.81 -8.42 2.64
CA VAL A 59 -3.80 -9.46 2.97
C VAL A 59 -5.21 -8.87 2.93
N PHE A 60 -5.87 -9.02 1.79
CA PHE A 60 -7.25 -8.58 1.62
C PHE A 60 -8.20 -9.45 2.44
N TYR A 61 -9.22 -8.85 3.06
CA TYR A 61 -10.22 -9.60 3.82
C TYR A 61 -11.62 -9.00 3.74
N ASP A 62 -12.63 -9.86 3.86
CA ASP A 62 -13.98 -9.46 4.22
C ASP A 62 -14.51 -10.31 5.38
N PHE A 63 -15.71 -9.96 5.87
CA PHE A 63 -16.38 -10.69 6.93
C PHE A 63 -17.68 -11.25 6.40
N ASP A 64 -17.97 -12.51 6.74
CA ASP A 64 -19.32 -13.04 6.55
C ASP A 64 -20.37 -12.14 7.25
N SER A 65 -21.53 -12.10 6.62
CA SER A 65 -22.74 -11.40 7.06
C SER A 65 -23.14 -11.71 8.50
N SER A 66 -22.85 -12.91 9.03
CA SER A 66 -23.15 -13.30 10.41
C SER A 66 -22.18 -12.74 11.46
N VAL A 67 -21.00 -12.25 11.06
CA VAL A 67 -19.97 -11.80 12.01
C VAL A 67 -20.36 -10.46 12.63
N SER A 68 -20.76 -10.48 13.90
CA SER A 68 -21.09 -9.29 14.70
C SER A 68 -19.96 -8.25 14.75
N SER A 69 -20.31 -6.97 14.90
CA SER A 69 -19.35 -5.86 15.01
C SER A 69 -18.28 -6.09 16.09
N THR A 70 -18.66 -6.59 17.26
CA THR A 70 -17.72 -6.97 18.34
C THR A 70 -16.67 -7.99 17.89
N ASN A 71 -17.08 -8.99 17.11
CA ASN A 71 -16.17 -10.00 16.59
C ASN A 71 -15.28 -9.44 15.45
N ARG A 72 -15.81 -8.54 14.62
CA ARG A 72 -15.02 -7.79 13.62
C ARG A 72 -13.91 -6.97 14.30
N THR A 73 -14.21 -6.29 15.41
CA THR A 73 -13.21 -5.58 16.23
C THR A 73 -12.16 -6.52 16.83
N ARG A 74 -12.56 -7.70 17.33
CA ARG A 74 -11.62 -8.70 17.86
C ARG A 74 -10.64 -9.19 16.80
N VAL A 75 -11.13 -9.49 15.60
CA VAL A 75 -10.26 -9.85 14.47
C VAL A 75 -9.35 -8.70 14.07
N ARG A 76 -9.89 -7.47 13.99
CA ARG A 76 -9.09 -6.27 13.70
C ARG A 76 -7.97 -6.07 14.71
N ASN A 77 -8.21 -6.28 16.01
CA ASN A 77 -7.16 -6.19 17.04
C ASN A 77 -6.07 -7.26 16.86
N ALA A 78 -6.44 -8.48 16.46
CA ALA A 78 -5.48 -9.55 16.16
C ALA A 78 -4.66 -9.22 14.91
N MET A 79 -5.30 -8.71 13.84
CA MET A 79 -4.60 -8.19 12.65
C MET A 79 -3.60 -7.10 13.02
N ASN A 80 -4.00 -6.10 13.83
CA ASN A 80 -3.09 -5.05 14.30
C ASN A 80 -1.90 -5.61 15.12
N THR A 81 -2.03 -6.79 15.73
CA THR A 81 -0.91 -7.46 16.42
C THR A 81 0.08 -8.07 15.42
N MET A 82 -0.42 -8.54 14.27
CA MET A 82 0.42 -9.07 13.19
C MET A 82 1.09 -7.94 12.39
N GLU A 83 0.39 -6.83 12.13
CA GLU A 83 0.93 -5.62 11.47
C GLU A 83 2.01 -4.93 12.33
N ALA A 84 1.97 -5.10 13.65
CA ALA A 84 3.02 -4.64 14.56
C ALA A 84 4.21 -5.61 14.66
N ALA A 85 4.10 -6.81 14.09
CA ALA A 85 5.10 -7.87 14.15
C ALA A 85 5.82 -8.13 12.81
N ALA A 86 5.26 -7.67 11.69
CA ALA A 86 5.80 -7.85 10.35
C ALA A 86 5.26 -6.78 9.39
N GLY A 87 5.91 -6.59 8.24
CA GLY A 87 5.45 -5.76 7.12
C GLY A 87 4.28 -6.39 6.34
N VAL A 88 3.23 -6.76 7.08
CA VAL A 88 1.95 -7.25 6.56
C VAL A 88 0.90 -6.17 6.78
N HIS A 89 -0.06 -6.02 5.86
CA HIS A 89 -1.17 -5.09 5.98
C HIS A 89 -2.49 -5.78 5.68
N PHE A 90 -3.43 -5.78 6.62
CA PHE A 90 -4.75 -6.36 6.43
C PHE A 90 -5.71 -5.30 5.91
N ILE A 91 -6.08 -5.39 4.63
CA ILE A 91 -6.87 -4.38 3.92
C ILE A 91 -8.33 -4.88 3.76
N PRO A 92 -9.35 -4.08 4.13
CA PRO A 92 -10.74 -4.39 3.80
C PRO A 92 -10.91 -4.49 2.28
N ARG A 93 -11.32 -5.67 1.83
CA ARG A 93 -11.45 -6.02 0.41
C ARG A 93 -12.47 -5.13 -0.31
N THR A 94 -12.15 -4.74 -1.54
CA THR A 94 -13.05 -4.11 -2.51
C THR A 94 -13.41 -5.06 -3.65
N THR A 95 -12.46 -5.39 -4.52
CA THR A 95 -12.64 -6.12 -5.78
C THR A 95 -11.65 -7.26 -5.96
N GLU A 96 -10.68 -7.38 -5.05
CA GLU A 96 -9.53 -8.26 -5.15
C GLU A 96 -9.98 -9.72 -5.23
N SER A 97 -9.34 -10.50 -6.09
CA SER A 97 -9.76 -11.87 -6.39
C SER A 97 -9.37 -12.86 -5.29
N SER A 98 -8.23 -12.61 -4.63
CA SER A 98 -7.72 -13.41 -3.51
C SER A 98 -7.91 -12.65 -2.21
N TYR A 99 -8.55 -13.27 -1.21
CA TYR A 99 -8.88 -12.62 0.06
C TYR A 99 -9.27 -13.64 1.13
N LEU A 100 -9.16 -13.25 2.40
CA LEU A 100 -9.69 -14.00 3.54
C LEU A 100 -11.19 -13.72 3.71
N HIS A 101 -12.02 -14.75 3.59
CA HIS A 101 -13.43 -14.69 3.98
C HIS A 101 -13.53 -15.11 5.46
N ILE A 102 -13.75 -14.15 6.37
CA ILE A 102 -13.64 -14.40 7.81
C ILE A 102 -15.03 -14.63 8.41
N GLY A 103 -15.23 -15.80 9.04
CA GLY A 103 -16.56 -16.20 9.54
C GLY A 103 -16.53 -17.32 10.59
N ALA A 104 -17.70 -17.91 10.85
CA ALA A 104 -17.88 -19.00 11.81
C ALA A 104 -18.26 -20.30 11.08
N PHE A 105 -17.27 -20.93 10.44
CA PHE A 105 -17.48 -22.11 9.59
C PHE A 105 -17.27 -23.45 10.31
N GLY A 106 -17.05 -23.40 11.62
CA GLY A 106 -16.93 -24.54 12.52
C GLY A 106 -15.49 -24.76 12.97
N GLY A 107 -15.24 -24.68 14.28
CA GLY A 107 -13.89 -24.69 14.83
C GLY A 107 -13.09 -23.42 14.50
N ASN A 108 -11.81 -23.42 14.85
CA ASN A 108 -10.83 -22.44 14.37
C ASN A 108 -9.93 -23.16 13.35
N TRP A 109 -9.73 -22.55 12.19
CA TRP A 109 -8.82 -23.02 11.14
C TRP A 109 -8.64 -21.95 10.06
N SER A 110 -7.51 -22.00 9.35
CA SER A 110 -7.33 -21.34 8.06
C SER A 110 -6.56 -22.22 7.09
N TYR A 111 -6.59 -21.84 5.81
CA TYR A 111 -5.65 -22.36 4.82
C TYR A 111 -4.24 -21.83 5.09
N VAL A 112 -3.21 -22.57 4.63
CA VAL A 112 -1.82 -22.15 4.80
C VAL A 112 -1.35 -21.36 3.58
N GLY A 113 -1.15 -20.05 3.75
CA GLY A 113 -0.75 -19.10 2.70
C GLY A 113 -1.88 -18.63 1.80
N GLN A 114 -1.55 -17.86 0.76
CA GLN A 114 -2.49 -17.42 -0.27
C GLN A 114 -2.78 -18.57 -1.24
N ILE A 115 -3.93 -19.24 -1.11
CA ILE A 115 -4.31 -20.36 -1.99
C ILE A 115 -4.96 -19.93 -3.32
N GLY A 116 -5.25 -18.63 -3.46
CA GLY A 116 -5.91 -18.02 -4.60
C GLY A 116 -7.44 -18.09 -4.52
N GLY A 117 -8.10 -17.00 -4.92
CA GLY A 117 -9.54 -16.87 -4.73
C GLY A 117 -9.92 -16.47 -3.29
N GLY A 118 -11.22 -16.38 -3.01
CA GLY A 118 -11.69 -16.25 -1.63
C GLY A 118 -11.40 -17.52 -0.85
N GLN A 119 -10.69 -17.40 0.27
CA GLN A 119 -10.33 -18.51 1.15
C GLN A 119 -10.90 -18.29 2.55
N ASP A 120 -11.60 -19.29 3.08
CA ASP A 120 -12.23 -19.21 4.39
C ASP A 120 -11.20 -19.18 5.53
N LEU A 121 -11.47 -18.34 6.52
CA LEU A 121 -10.82 -18.35 7.83
C LEU A 121 -11.92 -18.44 8.89
N SER A 122 -12.01 -19.61 9.53
CA SER A 122 -13.02 -19.87 10.55
C SER A 122 -12.50 -19.47 11.92
N ILE A 123 -13.30 -18.68 12.65
CA ILE A 123 -13.11 -18.44 14.08
C ILE A 123 -14.35 -18.94 14.83
N TYR A 124 -14.12 -19.76 15.85
CA TYR A 124 -15.11 -20.15 16.85
C TYR A 124 -14.82 -19.47 18.21
N ASN A 125 -13.56 -19.44 18.61
CA ASN A 125 -13.08 -18.87 19.87
C ASN A 125 -12.84 -17.35 19.77
N TRP A 126 -13.85 -16.60 19.33
CA TRP A 126 -13.76 -15.14 19.11
C TRP A 126 -13.25 -14.31 20.31
N GLY A 127 -13.34 -14.82 21.53
CA GLY A 127 -12.81 -14.16 22.72
C GLY A 127 -11.29 -14.29 22.92
N GLU A 128 -10.65 -15.24 22.24
CA GLU A 128 -9.26 -15.63 22.46
C GLU A 128 -8.35 -14.97 21.40
N HIS A 129 -7.80 -13.82 21.73
CA HIS A 129 -6.99 -12.98 20.84
C HIS A 129 -5.91 -13.75 20.08
N PHE A 130 -5.12 -14.55 20.78
CA PHE A 130 -4.02 -15.31 20.18
C PHE A 130 -4.48 -16.58 19.44
N ILE A 131 -5.71 -17.06 19.61
CA ILE A 131 -6.27 -18.06 18.68
C ILE A 131 -6.56 -17.39 17.33
N ILE A 132 -7.06 -16.15 17.32
CA ILE A 132 -7.21 -15.42 16.05
C ILE A 132 -5.85 -15.16 15.40
N CYS A 133 -4.82 -14.77 16.18
CA CYS A 133 -3.46 -14.63 15.64
C CYS A 133 -2.90 -15.95 15.07
N HIS A 134 -3.19 -17.11 15.70
CA HIS A 134 -2.80 -18.43 15.18
C HIS A 134 -3.39 -18.69 13.79
N GLU A 135 -4.70 -18.43 13.60
CA GLU A 135 -5.34 -18.61 12.28
C GLU A 135 -4.86 -17.60 11.23
N LEU A 136 -4.54 -16.36 11.65
CA LEU A 136 -3.93 -15.37 10.75
C LEU A 136 -2.52 -15.80 10.33
N ILE A 137 -1.72 -16.40 11.23
CA ILE A 137 -0.39 -16.92 10.92
C ILE A 137 -0.45 -18.12 9.95
N HIS A 138 -1.48 -18.96 10.06
CA HIS A 138 -1.78 -19.95 9.01
C HIS A 138 -2.05 -19.26 7.66
N ALA A 139 -3.00 -18.33 7.61
CA ALA A 139 -3.34 -17.57 6.41
C ALA A 139 -2.13 -16.85 5.77
N MET A 140 -1.19 -16.38 6.61
CA MET A 140 0.07 -15.76 6.20
C MET A 140 1.09 -16.75 5.63
N GLY A 141 1.04 -18.05 5.95
CA GLY A 141 1.85 -19.08 5.30
C GLY A 141 2.56 -20.10 6.20
N ARG A 142 2.34 -20.11 7.52
CA ARG A 142 3.01 -21.08 8.42
C ARG A 142 2.15 -22.32 8.69
N TYR A 143 2.78 -23.50 8.70
CA TYR A 143 2.21 -24.71 9.29
C TYR A 143 2.38 -24.72 10.81
N HIS A 144 1.81 -25.72 11.49
CA HIS A 144 2.11 -25.95 12.90
C HIS A 144 3.61 -26.25 13.10
N GLN A 145 4.13 -25.80 14.23
CA GLN A 145 5.54 -25.96 14.59
C GLN A 145 5.91 -27.44 14.74
N HIS A 146 4.99 -28.27 15.26
CA HIS A 146 5.18 -29.72 15.32
C HIS A 146 5.03 -30.43 13.98
N SER A 147 4.75 -29.74 12.87
CA SER A 147 4.76 -30.31 11.51
C SER A 147 6.07 -30.05 10.75
N ARG A 148 7.04 -29.36 11.35
CA ARG A 148 8.37 -29.16 10.75
C ARG A 148 9.05 -30.46 10.37
N THR A 149 9.72 -30.46 9.22
CA THR A 149 10.46 -31.61 8.68
C THR A 149 11.61 -32.08 9.59
N ASP A 150 12.15 -31.23 10.45
CA ASP A 150 13.24 -31.50 11.40
C ASP A 150 12.77 -31.85 12.83
N ARG A 151 11.45 -31.81 13.10
CA ARG A 151 10.86 -31.93 14.46
C ARG A 151 11.36 -33.12 15.27
N ASN A 152 11.70 -34.22 14.59
CA ASN A 152 12.06 -35.50 15.24
C ASN A 152 13.41 -35.42 16.00
N THR A 153 14.13 -34.31 15.84
CA THR A 153 15.31 -33.94 16.65
C THR A 153 14.92 -33.39 18.03
N TYR A 154 13.71 -32.82 18.13
CA TYR A 154 13.24 -32.00 19.26
C TYR A 154 12.10 -32.65 20.03
N ILE A 155 11.21 -33.38 19.34
CA ILE A 155 10.07 -34.10 19.89
C ILE A 155 9.95 -35.52 19.33
N THR A 156 9.37 -36.42 20.12
CA THR A 156 8.78 -37.68 19.67
C THR A 156 7.26 -37.54 19.60
N VAL A 157 6.66 -37.93 18.48
CA VAL A 157 5.20 -38.05 18.32
C VAL A 157 4.76 -39.45 18.73
N ASN A 158 3.89 -39.53 19.74
CA ASN A 158 3.41 -40.76 20.35
C ASN A 158 2.13 -41.23 19.64
N TRP A 159 2.25 -41.73 18.41
CA TRP A 159 1.13 -42.14 17.54
C TRP A 159 0.06 -43.02 18.19
N GLY A 160 0.44 -43.92 19.12
CA GLY A 160 -0.52 -44.76 19.86
C GLY A 160 -1.44 -44.00 20.83
N ASN A 161 -1.08 -42.77 21.20
CA ASN A 161 -1.86 -41.89 22.06
C ASN A 161 -2.74 -40.90 21.27
N ILE A 162 -2.73 -40.93 19.93
CA ILE A 162 -3.43 -39.97 19.07
C ILE A 162 -4.73 -40.59 18.53
N GLN A 163 -5.82 -39.83 18.60
CA GLN A 163 -7.13 -40.20 18.03
C GLN A 163 -6.99 -40.48 16.52
N SER A 164 -7.61 -41.57 16.04
CA SER A 164 -7.37 -42.09 14.68
C SER A 164 -7.69 -41.11 13.55
N ASP A 165 -8.68 -40.25 13.77
CA ASP A 165 -9.13 -39.17 12.88
C ASP A 165 -8.28 -37.90 12.95
N CYS A 166 -7.43 -37.75 13.98
CA CYS A 166 -6.47 -36.65 14.08
C CYS A 166 -5.07 -36.99 13.57
N GLN A 167 -4.76 -38.25 13.18
CA GLN A 167 -3.36 -38.63 12.90
C GLN A 167 -2.70 -37.80 11.80
N SER A 168 -3.44 -37.40 10.76
CA SER A 168 -2.90 -36.54 9.70
C SER A 168 -2.55 -35.11 10.15
N GLN A 169 -3.10 -34.63 11.28
CA GLN A 169 -2.69 -33.34 11.89
C GLN A 169 -1.28 -33.42 12.49
N TYR A 170 -0.71 -34.62 12.60
CA TYR A 170 0.66 -34.88 13.03
C TYR A 170 1.57 -35.27 11.87
N ASP A 171 1.17 -35.09 10.62
CA ASP A 171 2.06 -35.29 9.48
C ASP A 171 3.12 -34.18 9.37
N LEU A 172 4.22 -34.49 8.68
CA LEU A 172 5.26 -33.52 8.36
C LEU A 172 4.83 -32.68 7.16
N ALA A 173 5.05 -31.37 7.23
CA ALA A 173 4.87 -30.41 6.15
C ALA A 173 5.96 -30.58 5.07
N ASN A 174 5.97 -31.71 4.38
CA ASN A 174 6.94 -31.99 3.34
C ASN A 174 6.80 -30.99 2.18
N GLY A 175 7.91 -30.37 1.79
CA GLY A 175 7.92 -29.31 0.77
C GLY A 175 7.65 -27.91 1.31
N SER A 176 7.43 -27.73 2.61
CA SER A 176 7.62 -26.42 3.24
C SER A 176 9.11 -26.11 3.34
N SER A 177 9.49 -24.87 3.04
CA SER A 177 10.72 -24.30 3.57
C SER A 177 10.57 -24.14 5.07
N ASN A 178 11.67 -23.81 5.72
CA ASN A 178 11.78 -23.76 7.14
C ASN A 178 12.24 -22.27 7.49
N PHE A 179 11.96 -21.63 8.65
CA PHE A 179 12.56 -20.40 9.28
C PHE A 179 12.56 -20.40 10.85
N GLY A 180 13.68 -20.09 11.56
CA GLY A 180 13.80 -20.05 13.05
C GLY A 180 14.65 -21.15 13.79
N GLU A 181 14.76 -21.17 15.13
CA GLU A 181 15.10 -22.43 15.85
C GLU A 181 13.81 -23.25 16.09
N TYR A 182 13.91 -24.49 16.59
CA TYR A 182 12.70 -25.22 17.01
C TYR A 182 12.16 -24.62 18.31
N ASP A 183 11.23 -23.70 18.14
CA ASP A 183 10.54 -22.99 19.21
C ASP A 183 9.41 -23.84 19.82
N PHE A 184 9.62 -24.35 21.04
CA PHE A 184 8.59 -25.08 21.80
C PHE A 184 7.49 -24.18 22.38
N ASP A 185 7.72 -22.88 22.45
CA ASP A 185 6.82 -21.86 23.01
C ASP A 185 6.01 -21.16 21.90
N SER A 186 6.28 -21.48 20.64
CA SER A 186 5.56 -20.98 19.46
C SER A 186 4.05 -21.14 19.62
N LEU A 187 3.32 -20.07 19.29
CA LEU A 187 1.87 -20.04 19.17
C LEU A 187 1.37 -21.10 18.17
N MET A 188 2.20 -21.48 17.20
CA MET A 188 1.92 -22.50 16.19
C MET A 188 2.19 -23.93 16.66
N HIS A 189 2.67 -24.15 17.89
CA HIS A 189 2.87 -25.49 18.44
C HIS A 189 1.57 -26.07 19.00
N TYR A 190 1.27 -27.34 18.73
CA TYR A 190 0.21 -28.08 19.43
C TYR A 190 0.60 -28.39 20.88
N GLY A 191 -0.38 -28.48 21.76
CA GLY A 191 -0.20 -28.97 23.12
C GLY A 191 0.15 -30.45 23.16
N GLN A 192 0.88 -30.86 24.20
CA GLN A 192 1.26 -32.26 24.44
C GLN A 192 0.09 -33.24 24.63
N TRP A 193 -1.16 -32.76 24.66
CA TRP A 193 -2.39 -33.53 24.86
C TRP A 193 -3.41 -33.39 23.72
N ASP A 194 -3.09 -32.63 22.67
CA ASP A 194 -4.05 -32.36 21.58
C ASP A 194 -4.40 -33.67 20.86
N CYS A 195 -5.70 -33.90 20.60
CA CYS A 195 -6.22 -35.17 20.11
C CYS A 195 -5.78 -36.43 20.89
N SER A 196 -5.56 -36.34 22.20
CA SER A 196 -5.15 -37.48 23.03
C SER A 196 -6.24 -38.54 23.23
N THR A 197 -5.83 -39.81 23.33
CA THR A 197 -6.65 -40.96 23.78
C THR A 197 -6.41 -41.35 25.25
N GLY A 198 -5.60 -40.58 26.00
CA GLY A 198 -5.30 -40.82 27.41
C GLY A 198 -3.81 -40.76 27.80
N GLY A 199 -2.92 -40.42 26.88
CA GLY A 199 -1.48 -40.22 27.09
C GLY A 199 -0.94 -39.02 26.31
N PRO A 200 0.27 -38.52 26.58
CA PRO A 200 0.80 -37.37 25.88
C PRO A 200 1.05 -37.73 24.41
N THR A 201 0.52 -36.92 23.49
CA THR A 201 0.65 -37.13 22.04
C THR A 201 2.02 -36.69 21.53
N MET A 202 2.72 -35.82 22.26
CA MET A 202 4.10 -35.43 21.99
C MET A 202 4.92 -35.36 23.28
N THR A 203 6.18 -35.78 23.19
CA THR A 203 7.16 -35.68 24.29
C THR A 203 8.49 -35.16 23.77
N CYS A 204 9.10 -34.21 24.47
CA CYS A 204 10.42 -33.65 24.14
C CYS A 204 11.50 -34.75 24.11
N MET A 205 12.46 -34.58 23.21
CA MET A 205 13.64 -35.44 23.12
C MET A 205 14.62 -35.16 24.28
N PRO A 206 15.51 -36.12 24.62
CA PRO A 206 16.50 -35.93 25.68
C PRO A 206 17.38 -34.69 25.46
N GLY A 207 17.49 -33.84 26.49
CA GLY A 207 18.11 -32.52 26.41
C GLY A 207 17.11 -31.36 26.29
N TYR A 208 15.84 -31.64 25.94
CA TYR A 208 14.78 -30.65 25.77
C TYR A 208 13.63 -30.80 26.78
N GLU A 209 13.74 -31.70 27.77
CA GLU A 209 12.63 -32.04 28.69
C GLU A 209 12.08 -30.84 29.49
N GLY A 210 12.89 -29.80 29.69
CA GLY A 210 12.46 -28.55 30.32
C GLY A 210 11.34 -27.81 29.55
N TRP A 211 11.24 -28.03 28.24
CA TRP A 211 10.27 -27.37 27.36
C TRP A 211 8.93 -28.12 27.25
N GLN A 212 8.79 -29.29 27.90
CA GLN A 212 7.62 -30.17 27.77
C GLN A 212 6.28 -29.47 28.06
N ASN A 213 6.28 -28.45 28.92
CA ASN A 213 5.08 -27.71 29.33
C ASN A 213 4.94 -26.32 28.68
N SER A 214 5.85 -25.92 27.78
CA SER A 214 5.70 -24.71 26.95
C SER A 214 4.82 -24.97 25.72
N MET A 215 4.88 -26.19 25.18
CA MET A 215 4.12 -26.61 24.00
C MET A 215 2.61 -26.43 24.18
N GLY A 216 1.98 -25.69 23.26
CA GLY A 216 0.54 -25.47 23.22
C GLY A 216 0.05 -24.18 23.87
N GLN A 217 0.94 -23.25 24.23
CA GLN A 217 0.51 -21.93 24.73
C GLN A 217 -0.34 -21.18 23.68
N ARG A 218 -1.33 -20.42 24.15
CA ARG A 218 -2.23 -19.58 23.33
C ARG A 218 -2.41 -18.19 23.96
N THR A 219 -1.32 -17.62 24.47
CA THR A 219 -1.29 -16.42 25.32
C THR A 219 -0.39 -15.31 24.80
N HIS A 220 0.51 -15.59 23.85
CA HIS A 220 1.40 -14.61 23.23
C HIS A 220 1.95 -15.11 21.89
N LEU A 221 2.56 -14.21 21.10
CA LEU A 221 3.50 -14.60 20.04
C LEU A 221 4.86 -14.86 20.68
N SER A 222 5.51 -15.97 20.32
CA SER A 222 6.90 -16.20 20.72
C SER A 222 7.85 -15.33 19.88
N VAL A 223 9.12 -15.23 20.31
CA VAL A 223 10.16 -14.58 19.51
C VAL A 223 10.31 -15.27 18.15
N GLY A 224 10.31 -16.60 18.11
CA GLY A 224 10.40 -17.37 16.87
C GLY A 224 9.19 -17.21 15.95
N ASP A 225 8.00 -16.93 16.48
CA ASP A 225 6.83 -16.59 15.67
C ASP A 225 7.04 -15.24 14.95
N ILE A 226 7.45 -14.21 15.70
CA ILE A 226 7.71 -12.85 15.18
C ILE A 226 8.83 -12.87 14.15
N GLU A 227 10.01 -13.41 14.51
CA GLU A 227 11.16 -13.54 13.58
C GLU A 227 10.77 -14.30 12.30
N THR A 228 9.89 -15.32 12.39
CA THR A 228 9.44 -16.02 11.18
C THR A 228 8.54 -15.15 10.32
N VAL A 229 7.52 -14.48 10.88
CA VAL A 229 6.60 -13.67 10.07
C VAL A 229 7.25 -12.41 9.51
N GLU A 230 8.23 -11.82 10.22
CA GLU A 230 9.04 -10.71 9.72
C GLU A 230 9.95 -11.15 8.55
N VAL A 231 10.51 -12.37 8.59
CA VAL A 231 11.28 -12.90 7.44
C VAL A 231 10.37 -13.23 6.24
N MET A 232 9.13 -13.63 6.48
CA MET A 232 8.13 -13.84 5.41
C MET A 232 7.64 -12.51 4.81
N TYR A 233 7.45 -11.50 5.66
CA TYR A 233 6.91 -10.18 5.33
C TYR A 233 7.78 -9.11 6.00
N PRO A 234 8.94 -8.76 5.43
CA PRO A 234 9.84 -7.77 6.01
C PRO A 234 9.21 -6.37 5.97
N PHE A 235 9.59 -5.52 6.92
CA PHE A 235 9.27 -4.08 6.88
C PHE A 235 10.04 -3.41 5.74
N LEU A 236 9.39 -3.33 4.59
CA LEU A 236 9.88 -2.64 3.39
C LEU A 236 9.11 -1.32 3.24
N LEU A 237 9.79 -0.26 2.84
CA LEU A 237 9.18 1.06 2.66
C LEU A 237 8.70 1.24 1.22
N PRO A 238 7.55 1.91 1.01
CA PRO A 238 7.20 2.44 -0.30
C PRO A 238 8.05 3.67 -0.63
N ASP A 239 8.03 4.05 -1.91
CA ASP A 239 8.59 5.30 -2.45
C ASP A 239 7.73 5.61 -3.68
N THR A 240 6.81 6.59 -3.58
CA THR A 240 5.93 6.98 -4.68
C THR A 240 6.57 8.00 -5.60
N THR A 241 6.24 7.93 -6.89
CA THR A 241 6.68 8.94 -7.84
C THR A 241 5.65 9.21 -8.92
N VAL A 242 5.43 10.49 -9.22
CA VAL A 242 4.60 10.93 -10.35
C VAL A 242 5.47 10.92 -11.60
N MET A 243 5.48 9.79 -12.31
CA MET A 243 6.33 9.58 -13.49
C MET A 243 5.93 10.43 -14.69
N TYR A 244 4.64 10.75 -14.82
CA TYR A 244 4.08 11.46 -15.96
C TYR A 244 2.73 12.07 -15.60
N ALA A 245 2.47 13.31 -16.03
CA ALA A 245 1.13 13.91 -16.02
C ALA A 245 0.92 14.70 -17.31
N ASN A 246 -0.30 14.65 -17.85
CA ASN A 246 -0.70 15.37 -19.05
C ASN A 246 -2.16 15.80 -18.95
N LEU A 247 -2.41 17.03 -19.40
CA LEU A 247 -3.74 17.63 -19.52
C LEU A 247 -4.22 17.56 -20.97
N GLY A 248 -5.54 17.53 -21.17
CA GLY A 248 -6.15 17.57 -22.51
C GLY A 248 -5.97 18.92 -23.23
N SER A 249 -5.92 20.00 -22.44
CA SER A 249 -5.48 21.33 -22.82
C SER A 249 -4.67 21.95 -21.67
N THR A 250 -3.69 22.79 -22.01
CA THR A 250 -2.93 23.66 -21.10
C THR A 250 -3.36 25.13 -21.21
N GLU A 251 -4.33 25.44 -22.06
CA GLU A 251 -4.92 26.76 -22.28
C GLU A 251 -6.41 26.63 -21.88
N LEU A 252 -6.83 27.31 -20.81
CA LEU A 252 -8.07 27.02 -20.09
C LEU A 252 -8.69 28.27 -19.47
N GLN A 253 -10.02 28.31 -19.37
CA GLN A 253 -10.73 29.35 -18.63
C GLN A 253 -10.89 29.00 -17.14
N ALA A 254 -11.07 30.01 -16.28
CA ALA A 254 -11.44 29.77 -14.88
C ALA A 254 -12.82 29.10 -14.81
N GLY A 255 -12.92 27.95 -14.13
CA GLY A 255 -14.10 27.08 -14.15
C GLY A 255 -14.15 26.07 -15.30
N GLU A 256 -13.19 26.09 -16.24
CA GLU A 256 -13.12 25.10 -17.31
C GLU A 256 -12.64 23.73 -16.82
N THR A 257 -13.07 22.66 -17.49
CA THR A 257 -12.72 21.28 -17.17
C THR A 257 -11.88 20.65 -18.28
N THR A 258 -10.71 20.14 -17.92
CA THR A 258 -9.76 19.46 -18.80
C THR A 258 -9.62 17.98 -18.41
N SER A 259 -9.27 17.10 -19.34
CA SER A 259 -8.91 15.71 -19.00
C SER A 259 -7.52 15.67 -18.36
N LEU A 260 -7.33 14.82 -17.36
CA LEU A 260 -6.04 14.51 -16.73
C LEU A 260 -5.72 13.04 -16.95
N PHE A 261 -4.56 12.77 -17.54
CA PHE A 261 -3.93 11.45 -17.53
C PHE A 261 -2.60 11.51 -16.77
N SER A 262 -2.42 10.63 -15.78
CA SER A 262 -1.20 10.55 -14.99
C SER A 262 -0.78 9.11 -14.72
N VAL A 263 0.53 8.89 -14.62
CA VAL A 263 1.15 7.62 -14.24
C VAL A 263 1.92 7.82 -12.95
N ILE A 264 1.45 7.19 -11.89
CA ILE A 264 2.15 7.10 -10.61
C ILE A 264 2.81 5.72 -10.56
N LYS A 265 4.04 5.63 -10.05
CA LYS A 265 4.69 4.35 -9.76
C LYS A 265 5.10 4.32 -8.30
N ASN A 266 5.00 3.15 -7.66
CA ASN A 266 5.76 2.85 -6.45
C ASN A 266 7.12 2.25 -6.86
N ILE A 267 8.22 2.95 -6.59
CA ILE A 267 9.59 2.47 -6.82
C ILE A 267 10.22 1.86 -5.56
N GLY A 268 9.52 1.90 -4.43
CA GLY A 268 9.92 1.26 -3.18
C GLY A 268 9.74 -0.25 -3.20
N ASP A 269 10.50 -0.94 -2.34
CA ASP A 269 10.42 -2.40 -2.16
C ASP A 269 9.15 -2.81 -1.37
N GLY A 270 8.51 -1.88 -0.65
CA GLY A 270 7.28 -2.10 0.13
C GLY A 270 6.01 -1.62 -0.58
N ALA A 271 4.84 -2.10 -0.12
CA ALA A 271 3.56 -1.59 -0.61
C ALA A 271 3.24 -0.21 -0.01
N GLY A 272 2.74 0.71 -0.84
CA GLY A 272 2.22 1.98 -0.37
C GLY A 272 0.77 1.83 0.10
N ILE A 273 0.46 2.23 1.33
CA ILE A 273 -0.90 2.18 1.88
C ILE A 273 -1.57 3.56 1.79
N GLY A 274 -2.78 3.61 1.26
CA GLY A 274 -3.57 4.85 1.13
C GLY A 274 -2.93 5.88 0.21
N LEU A 275 -2.81 5.54 -1.08
CA LEU A 275 -2.28 6.41 -2.12
C LEU A 275 -3.21 7.63 -2.31
N ASN A 276 -2.74 8.78 -1.82
CA ASN A 276 -3.41 10.07 -1.95
C ASN A 276 -2.80 10.81 -3.15
N MET A 277 -3.60 11.04 -4.20
CA MET A 277 -3.22 11.93 -5.30
C MET A 277 -3.88 13.29 -5.09
N ARG A 278 -3.14 14.39 -5.24
CA ARG A 278 -3.61 15.75 -4.95
C ARG A 278 -3.04 16.73 -5.93
N MET A 279 -3.89 17.54 -6.57
CA MET A 279 -3.45 18.67 -7.40
C MET A 279 -3.68 20.00 -6.71
N ARG A 280 -2.64 20.83 -6.74
CA ARG A 280 -2.66 22.23 -6.31
C ARG A 280 -2.35 23.15 -7.47
N ILE A 281 -2.88 24.37 -7.40
CA ILE A 281 -2.62 25.44 -8.37
C ILE A 281 -1.92 26.61 -7.67
N SER A 282 -0.81 27.06 -8.26
CA SER A 282 0.04 28.15 -7.75
C SER A 282 0.38 29.16 -8.86
N PRO A 283 0.56 30.45 -8.54
CA PRO A 283 1.12 31.44 -9.48
C PRO A 283 2.66 31.37 -9.55
N ASP A 284 3.30 30.54 -8.71
CA ASP A 284 4.76 30.31 -8.68
C ASP A 284 5.08 28.89 -9.22
N PRO A 285 6.17 28.69 -9.99
CA PRO A 285 6.62 27.36 -10.38
C PRO A 285 6.95 26.42 -9.19
N GLU A 286 7.27 26.96 -8.01
CA GLU A 286 7.47 26.17 -6.78
C GLU A 286 6.12 25.85 -6.09
N VAL A 287 5.39 24.86 -6.61
CA VAL A 287 4.11 24.41 -6.00
C VAL A 287 4.37 23.68 -4.67
N THR A 288 3.72 24.13 -3.60
CA THR A 288 3.89 23.65 -2.22
C THR A 288 2.59 23.07 -1.64
N THR A 289 2.60 22.66 -0.37
CA THR A 289 1.37 22.22 0.33
C THR A 289 0.39 23.34 0.66
N ASP A 290 0.86 24.59 0.70
CA ASP A 290 0.07 25.77 1.10
C ASP A 290 -0.76 26.35 -0.06
N ASP A 291 -0.43 25.95 -1.29
CA ASP A 291 -1.15 26.31 -2.51
C ASP A 291 -2.55 25.68 -2.58
N LEU A 292 -3.42 26.25 -3.42
CA LEU A 292 -4.84 25.92 -3.46
C LEU A 292 -5.06 24.49 -3.96
N LEU A 293 -5.43 23.58 -3.04
CA LEU A 293 -5.90 22.24 -3.36
C LEU A 293 -7.27 22.32 -4.04
N PHE A 294 -7.35 21.86 -5.29
CA PHE A 294 -8.60 21.88 -6.08
C PHE A 294 -9.05 20.49 -6.56
N PHE A 295 -8.16 19.50 -6.55
CA PHE A 295 -8.49 18.11 -6.85
C PHE A 295 -7.77 17.16 -5.89
N ALA A 296 -8.46 16.09 -5.48
CA ALA A 296 -7.87 14.99 -4.73
C ALA A 296 -8.58 13.67 -5.08
N GLU A 297 -7.79 12.61 -5.21
CA GLU A 297 -8.22 11.23 -5.47
C GLU A 297 -7.55 10.30 -4.45
N TYR A 298 -8.20 9.18 -4.12
CA TYR A 298 -7.70 8.22 -3.14
C TYR A 298 -7.79 6.81 -3.67
N GLU A 299 -6.65 6.11 -3.69
CA GLU A 299 -6.59 4.67 -3.93
C GLU A 299 -6.18 3.94 -2.65
N GLY A 300 -6.72 2.74 -2.43
CA GLY A 300 -6.54 2.00 -1.17
C GLY A 300 -5.08 1.63 -0.88
N TYR A 301 -4.33 1.30 -1.93
CA TYR A 301 -2.94 0.85 -1.87
C TYR A 301 -2.28 0.91 -3.25
N ILE A 302 -0.96 0.73 -3.30
CA ILE A 302 -0.19 0.44 -4.51
C ILE A 302 0.87 -0.63 -4.17
N HIS A 303 0.96 -1.69 -4.97
CA HIS A 303 1.95 -2.75 -4.75
C HIS A 303 3.38 -2.22 -4.92
N ALA A 304 4.36 -2.92 -4.34
CA ALA A 304 5.77 -2.67 -4.62
C ALA A 304 6.06 -2.83 -6.11
N ASP A 305 6.90 -1.96 -6.68
CA ASP A 305 7.27 -1.94 -8.11
C ASP A 305 6.11 -1.71 -9.13
N ASP A 306 4.87 -1.47 -8.67
CA ASP A 306 3.66 -1.40 -9.51
C ASP A 306 3.26 0.04 -9.92
N PHE A 307 2.33 0.15 -10.88
CA PHE A 307 1.89 1.40 -11.50
C PHE A 307 0.40 1.67 -11.27
N TYR A 308 0.08 2.90 -10.88
CA TYR A 308 -1.29 3.42 -10.87
C TYR A 308 -1.51 4.40 -12.04
N TYR A 309 -2.64 4.22 -12.74
CA TYR A 309 -3.01 5.02 -13.90
C TYR A 309 -4.24 5.87 -13.57
N LEU A 310 -4.03 7.15 -13.30
CA LEU A 310 -5.10 8.11 -13.07
C LEU A 310 -5.60 8.62 -14.43
N ASN A 311 -6.87 8.39 -14.74
CA ASN A 311 -7.53 8.94 -15.94
C ASN A 311 -8.87 9.55 -15.51
N THR A 312 -8.94 10.88 -15.47
CA THR A 312 -10.05 11.63 -14.89
C THR A 312 -10.21 12.99 -15.58
N THR A 313 -11.07 13.85 -15.04
CA THR A 313 -11.21 15.25 -15.45
C THR A 313 -11.02 16.16 -14.25
N VAL A 314 -10.33 17.28 -14.43
CA VAL A 314 -10.11 18.29 -13.38
C VAL A 314 -10.64 19.65 -13.83
N THR A 315 -11.24 20.39 -12.91
CA THR A 315 -11.84 21.70 -13.16
C THR A 315 -10.96 22.78 -12.54
N ILE A 316 -10.52 23.76 -13.34
CA ILE A 316 -9.75 24.91 -12.84
C ILE A 316 -10.66 25.74 -11.91
N PRO A 317 -10.22 26.15 -10.71
CA PRO A 317 -11.07 26.91 -9.79
C PRO A 317 -11.61 28.21 -10.38
N GLU A 318 -12.88 28.51 -10.10
CA GLU A 318 -13.49 29.80 -10.42
C GLU A 318 -12.80 30.95 -9.67
N GLY A 319 -12.77 32.14 -10.28
CA GLY A 319 -12.22 33.35 -9.65
C GLY A 319 -10.70 33.43 -9.58
N ILE A 320 -10.00 32.49 -10.21
CA ILE A 320 -8.58 32.63 -10.56
C ILE A 320 -8.45 33.72 -11.64
N ALA A 321 -7.38 34.51 -11.56
CA ALA A 321 -7.11 35.60 -12.49
C ALA A 321 -6.28 35.13 -13.69
N ASP A 322 -6.48 35.81 -14.82
CA ASP A 322 -5.83 35.48 -16.08
C ASP A 322 -4.29 35.56 -15.99
N GLY A 323 -3.61 34.67 -16.71
CA GLY A 323 -2.14 34.58 -16.78
C GLY A 323 -1.61 33.15 -16.63
N THR A 324 -0.30 33.04 -16.40
CA THR A 324 0.39 31.75 -16.25
C THR A 324 0.24 31.19 -14.84
N TRP A 325 -0.13 29.91 -14.74
CA TRP A 325 -0.29 29.16 -13.49
C TRP A 325 0.40 27.81 -13.56
N TYR A 326 0.70 27.23 -12.40
CA TYR A 326 1.40 25.97 -12.26
C TYR A 326 0.54 24.97 -11.48
N LEU A 327 0.26 23.83 -12.10
CA LEU A 327 -0.47 22.71 -11.51
C LEU A 327 0.52 21.68 -10.96
N GLY A 328 0.66 21.58 -9.65
CA GLY A 328 1.44 20.55 -9.00
C GLY A 328 0.58 19.32 -8.69
N LEU A 329 0.79 18.22 -9.42
CA LEU A 329 0.25 16.91 -9.07
C LEU A 329 1.22 16.20 -8.13
N SER A 330 0.76 15.97 -6.90
CA SER A 330 1.43 15.16 -5.89
C SER A 330 0.77 13.78 -5.75
N ALA A 331 1.56 12.74 -5.53
CA ALA A 331 1.13 11.42 -5.08
C ALA A 331 1.86 11.12 -3.77
N THR A 332 1.18 10.62 -2.74
CA THR A 332 1.83 10.23 -1.47
C THR A 332 1.15 9.03 -0.83
N VAL A 333 1.88 8.17 -0.13
CA VAL A 333 1.37 7.03 0.66
C VAL A 333 1.77 7.13 2.13
N ALA A 334 1.20 6.28 2.98
CA ALA A 334 1.67 6.13 4.36
C ALA A 334 3.11 5.56 4.40
N ASP A 335 3.89 6.02 5.38
CA ASP A 335 5.28 5.63 5.65
C ASP A 335 6.28 5.83 4.50
N ASP A 336 5.88 6.58 3.46
CA ASP A 336 6.85 7.18 2.54
C ASP A 336 7.67 8.25 3.27
N THR A 337 8.99 8.15 3.11
CA THR A 337 9.95 9.08 3.71
C THR A 337 10.82 9.79 2.68
N ASN A 338 10.69 9.46 1.40
CA ASN A 338 11.41 10.09 0.30
C ASN A 338 10.46 10.86 -0.61
N THR A 339 10.15 12.11 -0.24
CA THR A 339 9.18 12.92 -1.00
C THR A 339 9.82 13.78 -2.10
N ASP A 340 10.97 13.37 -2.66
CA ASP A 340 11.74 14.19 -3.62
C ASP A 340 11.26 14.09 -5.08
N ASN A 341 10.43 13.08 -5.33
CA ASN A 341 9.94 12.59 -6.62
C ASN A 341 8.40 12.43 -6.65
N ASP A 342 7.73 12.72 -5.53
CA ASP A 342 6.27 12.69 -5.32
C ASP A 342 5.49 13.75 -6.11
N LEU A 343 6.16 14.81 -6.60
CA LEU A 343 5.53 15.99 -7.21
C LEU A 343 5.99 16.22 -8.65
N LEU A 344 5.02 16.38 -9.56
CA LEU A 344 5.23 16.83 -10.94
C LEU A 344 4.41 18.11 -11.19
N VAL A 345 5.07 19.16 -11.70
CA VAL A 345 4.45 20.45 -12.01
C VAL A 345 4.22 20.61 -13.52
N VAL A 346 3.02 21.04 -13.91
CA VAL A 346 2.62 21.36 -15.29
C VAL A 346 2.26 22.84 -15.36
N GLU A 347 2.86 23.58 -16.30
CA GLU A 347 2.49 24.97 -16.60
C GLU A 347 1.20 25.01 -17.44
N ILE A 348 0.32 25.95 -17.13
CA ILE A 348 -0.90 26.26 -17.89
C ILE A 348 -1.06 27.78 -18.05
N GLN A 349 -1.83 28.19 -19.05
CA GLN A 349 -2.39 29.54 -19.15
C GLN A 349 -3.85 29.49 -18.74
N VAL A 350 -4.25 30.43 -17.87
CA VAL A 350 -5.64 30.61 -17.41
C VAL A 350 -6.18 31.93 -17.96
N GLY A 351 -7.45 31.93 -18.37
CA GLY A 351 -8.15 33.12 -18.86
C GLY A 351 -8.02 33.28 -20.37
N ASP A 352 -8.55 34.39 -20.88
CA ASP A 352 -8.42 34.73 -22.30
C ASP A 352 -6.94 34.90 -22.66
N LEU A 353 -6.43 34.01 -23.54
CA LEU A 353 -5.29 34.37 -24.37
C LEU A 353 -5.70 35.65 -25.11
N GLU A 354 -4.93 36.74 -24.91
CA GLU A 354 -5.22 38.10 -25.41
C GLU A 354 -5.91 38.03 -26.76
N PRO A 355 -7.17 38.49 -26.89
CA PRO A 355 -8.07 38.10 -27.97
C PRO A 355 -7.35 38.34 -29.29
N CYS A 356 -6.99 37.22 -29.94
CA CYS A 356 -6.13 37.25 -31.09
C CYS A 356 -6.84 38.09 -32.15
N SER A 357 -6.28 39.26 -32.49
CA SER A 357 -6.96 40.25 -33.34
C SER A 357 -7.20 39.75 -34.79
N GLY A 358 -6.82 38.51 -35.08
CA GLY A 358 -7.09 37.78 -36.31
C GLY A 358 -8.17 36.70 -36.22
N ASP A 359 -8.72 36.36 -35.05
CA ASP A 359 -9.94 35.53 -34.96
C ASP A 359 -11.15 36.45 -35.17
N ILE A 360 -11.56 36.53 -36.42
CA ILE A 360 -12.62 37.41 -36.89
C ILE A 360 -13.99 36.76 -36.68
N ASN A 361 -14.02 35.43 -36.65
CA ASN A 361 -15.25 34.66 -36.62
C ASN A 361 -15.65 34.19 -35.21
N GLY A 362 -14.71 34.21 -34.26
CA GLY A 362 -14.89 33.83 -32.86
C GLY A 362 -14.83 32.32 -32.60
N ASP A 363 -14.08 31.56 -33.41
CA ASP A 363 -13.93 30.10 -33.24
C ASP A 363 -12.70 29.68 -32.43
N GLY A 364 -11.84 30.62 -32.05
CA GLY A 364 -10.61 30.38 -31.28
C GLY A 364 -9.41 29.94 -32.14
N VAL A 365 -9.44 30.07 -33.48
CA VAL A 365 -8.28 29.73 -34.33
C VAL A 365 -8.16 30.68 -35.52
N VAL A 366 -7.15 31.56 -35.52
CA VAL A 366 -6.83 32.39 -36.70
C VAL A 366 -6.43 31.52 -37.90
N ASN A 367 -7.33 31.41 -38.88
CA ASN A 367 -7.18 30.51 -40.01
C ASN A 367 -7.70 31.10 -41.34
N VAL A 368 -7.99 30.23 -42.32
CA VAL A 368 -8.47 30.64 -43.65
C VAL A 368 -9.84 31.29 -43.56
N ASP A 369 -10.69 30.82 -42.65
CA ASP A 369 -12.07 31.29 -42.54
C ASP A 369 -12.13 32.75 -42.03
N ASP A 370 -11.17 33.19 -41.21
CA ASP A 370 -11.00 34.59 -40.80
C ASP A 370 -10.57 35.49 -41.95
N ILE A 371 -9.58 35.06 -42.75
CA ILE A 371 -9.20 35.78 -43.98
C ILE A 371 -10.41 35.92 -44.91
N LEU A 372 -11.26 34.89 -45.00
CA LEU A 372 -12.47 34.92 -45.82
C LEU A 372 -13.54 35.86 -45.22
N ALA A 373 -13.63 35.98 -43.90
CA ALA A 373 -14.48 36.97 -43.23
C ALA A 373 -13.99 38.40 -43.52
N THR A 374 -12.71 38.72 -43.28
CA THR A 374 -12.11 40.03 -43.60
C THR A 374 -12.28 40.39 -45.08
N ILE A 375 -11.98 39.45 -46.00
CA ILE A 375 -12.18 39.70 -47.45
C ILE A 375 -13.66 39.87 -47.81
N GLY A 376 -14.58 39.24 -47.06
CA GLY A 376 -16.02 39.38 -47.22
C GLY A 376 -16.56 40.77 -46.88
N ALA A 377 -15.93 41.48 -45.94
CA ALA A 377 -16.34 42.79 -45.44
C ALA A 377 -15.70 44.00 -46.17
N TRP A 378 -14.89 43.76 -47.21
CA TRP A 378 -14.02 44.76 -47.86
C TRP A 378 -14.68 46.13 -48.16
N GLY A 379 -14.12 47.19 -47.58
CA GLY A 379 -14.60 48.56 -47.71
C GLY A 379 -14.96 49.22 -46.37
N PRO A 380 -15.67 50.37 -46.41
CA PRO A 380 -15.94 51.17 -45.21
C PRO A 380 -16.79 50.41 -44.18
N CYS A 381 -16.27 50.29 -42.95
CA CYS A 381 -16.80 49.40 -41.92
C CYS A 381 -16.49 49.96 -40.52
N ASP A 382 -17.17 51.04 -40.14
CA ASP A 382 -16.94 51.77 -38.88
C ASP A 382 -17.32 50.91 -37.65
N GLY A 383 -16.32 50.29 -37.01
CA GLY A 383 -16.46 49.51 -35.78
C GLY A 383 -16.96 48.08 -35.97
N CYS A 384 -16.58 47.40 -37.05
CA CYS A 384 -16.82 45.97 -37.25
C CYS A 384 -15.59 45.12 -36.87
N PRO A 385 -15.75 43.82 -36.53
CA PRO A 385 -14.61 42.94 -36.20
C PRO A 385 -13.56 42.83 -37.30
N GLU A 386 -13.96 43.01 -38.57
CA GLU A 386 -13.09 42.92 -39.73
C GLU A 386 -12.16 44.15 -39.92
N ASP A 387 -12.43 45.27 -39.23
CA ASP A 387 -11.58 46.48 -39.16
C ASP A 387 -10.65 46.35 -37.95
N THR A 388 -9.53 45.67 -38.17
CA THR A 388 -8.59 45.21 -37.15
C THR A 388 -7.58 46.27 -36.73
N ASP A 389 -7.29 47.26 -37.59
CA ASP A 389 -6.41 48.39 -37.27
C ASP A 389 -7.18 49.67 -36.85
N GLY A 390 -8.49 49.71 -37.09
CA GLY A 390 -9.40 50.76 -36.62
C GLY A 390 -9.37 52.03 -37.46
N ASP A 391 -8.95 51.97 -38.73
CA ASP A 391 -8.99 53.11 -39.65
C ASP A 391 -10.40 53.41 -40.22
N GLY A 392 -11.34 52.48 -40.05
CA GLY A 392 -12.72 52.56 -40.53
C GLY A 392 -12.96 51.90 -41.89
N VAL A 393 -11.96 51.21 -42.48
CA VAL A 393 -12.02 50.59 -43.81
C VAL A 393 -11.32 49.23 -43.83
N VAL A 394 -12.10 48.15 -43.94
CA VAL A 394 -11.55 46.80 -44.14
C VAL A 394 -10.78 46.74 -45.47
N GLY A 395 -9.49 46.45 -45.38
CA GLY A 395 -8.54 46.55 -46.48
C GLY A 395 -7.41 45.53 -46.45
N VAL A 396 -6.27 45.93 -47.03
CA VAL A 396 -5.10 45.06 -47.16
C VAL A 396 -4.37 44.92 -45.83
N ASP A 397 -4.33 45.99 -45.04
CA ASP A 397 -3.60 46.02 -43.79
C ASP A 397 -4.28 45.13 -42.71
N ASP A 398 -5.62 44.99 -42.74
CA ASP A 398 -6.34 44.01 -41.91
C ASP A 398 -6.04 42.56 -42.26
N VAL A 399 -6.01 42.23 -43.55
CA VAL A 399 -5.63 40.88 -43.98
C VAL A 399 -4.18 40.57 -43.58
N LEU A 400 -3.31 41.58 -43.52
CA LEU A 400 -1.95 41.42 -42.99
C LEU A 400 -1.92 41.25 -41.46
N ALA A 401 -2.81 41.92 -40.73
CA ALA A 401 -2.98 41.71 -39.28
C ALA A 401 -3.45 40.28 -38.97
N VAL A 402 -4.51 39.80 -39.63
CA VAL A 402 -5.00 38.41 -39.55
C VAL A 402 -3.89 37.40 -39.89
N LEU A 403 -3.19 37.60 -41.02
CA LEU A 403 -2.07 36.74 -41.40
C LEU A 403 -0.90 36.75 -40.41
N SER A 404 -0.72 37.82 -39.64
CA SER A 404 0.33 37.92 -38.62
C SER A 404 0.03 37.18 -37.32
N ALA A 405 -1.26 36.88 -37.07
CA ALA A 405 -1.76 36.18 -35.89
C ALA A 405 -2.04 34.67 -36.13
N TRP A 406 -1.63 34.13 -37.28
CA TRP A 406 -2.00 32.79 -37.77
C TRP A 406 -1.65 31.64 -36.80
N GLY A 407 -2.67 30.97 -36.26
CA GLY A 407 -2.52 29.90 -35.27
C GLY A 407 -3.76 29.74 -34.38
N PRO A 408 -3.74 28.79 -33.42
CA PRO A 408 -4.75 28.71 -32.37
C PRO A 408 -4.70 29.93 -31.43
N CYS A 409 -5.83 30.17 -30.79
CA CYS A 409 -6.06 31.08 -29.67
C CYS A 409 -6.80 30.33 -28.54
#